data_AF-A0A2W4NCA7-F1
#
_entry.id   AF-A0A2W4NCA7-F1
#
_cell.length_a   1.000
_cell.length_b   1.000
_cell.length_c   1.000
_cell.angle_alpha   90.00
_cell.angle_beta   90.00
_cell.angle_gamma   90.00
#
_symmetry.space_group_name_H-M   'P 1'
#
loop_
_entity.id
_entity.type
_entity.pdbx_description
1 polymer ?
#
loop_
_entity_poly.entity_id
_entity_poly.type
_entity_poly.pdbx_seq_one_letter_code
_entity_poly.pdbx_strand_id
1 'polypeptide(L)'
;MCSPCPRSHAPGVLLCAHHTTRPSQRNTAVFDTATAAPLLDPSAEALAPARLAELARAGALPPEALPAACERLRSELRAIASYVPETLLRQQIEAPRPGLVGGAYWDGSVLFADLSGFTALSAQLSTLGKQGAEEISTIINALFGALVDEVLRYGGELLKFGGDALTAFFHAATLGEAHAAIAARAALALQERMVWFRAIETRAGTFSLKLRVGVHSGRGFAAQVGDPGHIELVVT
;
A
#
# COMPACT_ATOMS: atom_id res chain seq x y z
N MET A 1 68.46 -19.91 16.91
CA MET A 1 68.61 -21.31 16.47
C MET A 1 67.22 -21.94 16.47
N CYS A 2 66.67 -22.51 15.41
CA CYS A 2 67.08 -22.57 13.99
C CYS A 2 65.82 -22.63 13.10
N SER A 3 65.93 -22.23 11.83
CA SER A 3 64.91 -22.46 10.77
C SER A 3 65.17 -23.83 10.09
N PRO A 4 64.25 -24.36 9.24
CA PRO A 4 64.21 -23.91 7.84
C PRO A 4 62.81 -23.85 7.17
N CYS A 5 62.80 -23.31 5.94
CA CYS A 5 61.68 -23.30 4.97
C CYS A 5 61.76 -24.60 4.06
N PRO A 6 61.02 -24.84 2.93
CA PRO A 6 60.80 -23.87 1.82
C PRO A 6 59.58 -24.07 0.85
N ARG A 7 59.51 -23.20 -0.19
CA ARG A 7 58.77 -23.32 -1.50
C ARG A 7 57.23 -23.19 -1.45
N SER A 8 56.54 -22.60 -2.44
CA SER A 8 56.87 -21.73 -3.61
C SER A 8 55.54 -21.07 -4.10
N HIS A 9 55.38 -20.23 -5.13
CA HIS A 9 56.15 -19.82 -6.34
C HIS A 9 55.89 -18.33 -6.71
N ALA A 10 56.59 -17.83 -7.73
CA ALA A 10 56.29 -16.60 -8.49
C ALA A 10 56.64 -16.81 -9.98
N PRO A 11 56.18 -15.95 -10.92
CA PRO A 11 57.02 -14.82 -11.40
C PRO A 11 56.21 -13.52 -11.65
N GLY A 12 56.77 -12.31 -11.44
CA GLY A 12 57.52 -11.52 -12.46
C GLY A 12 56.73 -10.22 -12.79
N VAL A 13 57.27 -9.08 -13.26
CA VAL A 13 58.63 -8.65 -13.66
C VAL A 13 58.83 -7.16 -13.23
N LEU A 14 60.08 -6.68 -13.19
CA LEU A 14 60.54 -5.38 -12.67
C LEU A 14 60.82 -4.33 -13.77
N LEU A 15 60.62 -3.01 -13.53
CA LEU A 15 61.59 -1.97 -13.94
C LEU A 15 61.44 -0.60 -13.21
N CYS A 16 62.53 0.18 -13.19
CA CYS A 16 62.78 1.49 -12.55
C CYS A 16 62.63 2.67 -13.56
N ALA A 17 62.62 3.99 -13.28
CA ALA A 17 62.47 4.89 -12.09
C ALA A 17 62.05 6.31 -12.60
N HIS A 18 62.44 7.55 -12.20
CA HIS A 18 63.42 8.13 -11.25
C HIS A 18 63.17 9.65 -10.97
N HIS A 19 63.63 10.15 -9.80
CA HIS A 19 64.06 11.52 -9.43
C HIS A 19 63.27 12.84 -9.77
N THR A 20 62.52 13.32 -8.77
CA THR A 20 62.61 14.64 -8.06
C THR A 20 62.89 15.99 -8.78
N THR A 21 62.04 17.00 -8.49
CA THR A 21 62.43 18.41 -8.18
C THR A 21 61.35 19.15 -7.33
N ARG A 22 61.64 20.39 -6.88
CA ARG A 22 60.88 21.32 -5.99
C ARG A 22 60.85 22.74 -6.66
N PRO A 23 60.26 23.82 -6.08
CA PRO A 23 59.02 24.04 -5.29
C PRO A 23 58.19 25.28 -5.76
N SER A 24 57.15 25.67 -4.98
CA SER A 24 56.45 27.00 -4.98
C SER A 24 55.55 27.30 -6.21
N GLN A 25 54.53 28.17 -6.17
CA GLN A 25 54.31 29.41 -5.39
C GLN A 25 52.88 29.55 -4.81
N ARG A 26 52.66 30.60 -4.00
CA ARG A 26 51.32 31.18 -3.75
C ARG A 26 51.02 32.21 -4.84
N ASN A 27 49.76 32.32 -5.27
CA ASN A 27 49.21 33.63 -5.65
C ASN A 27 47.71 33.71 -5.29
N THR A 28 47.18 34.92 -5.20
CA THR A 28 45.87 35.23 -4.60
C THR A 28 44.75 35.46 -5.62
N ALA A 29 43.54 35.09 -5.20
CA ALA A 29 42.25 35.71 -5.53
C ALA A 29 41.86 35.89 -7.01
N VAL A 30 40.90 35.07 -7.44
CA VAL A 30 39.72 35.56 -8.17
C VAL A 30 38.48 35.06 -7.40
N PHE A 31 37.58 35.97 -7.05
CA PHE A 31 36.22 35.65 -6.59
C PHE A 31 35.26 35.75 -7.79
N ASP A 32 34.11 35.09 -7.69
CA ASP A 32 33.03 35.09 -8.69
C ASP A 32 33.38 34.35 -10.00
N THR A 33 32.81 33.18 -10.25
CA THR A 33 31.43 33.08 -10.74
C THR A 33 30.56 32.10 -9.97
N ALA A 34 29.30 32.48 -9.72
CA ALA A 34 28.30 31.56 -9.20
C ALA A 34 28.06 30.40 -10.17
N THR A 35 28.54 29.20 -9.83
CA THR A 35 28.11 27.96 -10.49
C THR A 35 26.65 27.71 -10.13
N ALA A 36 25.74 28.26 -10.95
CA ALA A 36 24.32 28.01 -10.83
C ALA A 36 24.10 26.49 -10.82
N ALA A 37 23.48 25.98 -9.75
CA ALA A 37 23.05 24.59 -9.72
C ALA A 37 22.15 24.35 -10.94
N PRO A 38 22.33 23.25 -11.69
CA PRO A 38 21.58 23.03 -12.91
C PRO A 38 20.08 23.05 -12.60
N LEU A 39 19.33 23.87 -13.35
CA LEU A 39 17.87 23.92 -13.27
C LEU A 39 17.34 22.49 -13.39
N LEU A 40 16.59 22.05 -12.38
CA LEU A 40 16.12 20.68 -12.28
C LEU A 40 15.21 20.36 -13.47
N ASP A 41 15.55 19.30 -14.19
CA ASP A 41 14.65 18.72 -15.19
C ASP A 41 13.39 18.20 -14.48
N PRO A 42 12.19 18.70 -14.82
CA PRO A 42 10.95 18.28 -14.15
C PRO A 42 10.48 16.88 -14.58
N SER A 43 11.16 16.22 -15.53
CA SER A 43 10.68 15.00 -16.21
C SER A 43 11.43 13.70 -15.87
N ALA A 44 12.49 13.75 -15.04
CA ALA A 44 13.17 12.57 -14.52
C ALA A 44 13.65 12.75 -13.07
N GLU A 45 13.60 11.68 -12.27
CA GLU A 45 14.22 11.55 -10.93
C GLU A 45 13.96 12.69 -9.91
N ALA A 46 12.92 13.49 -10.11
CA ALA A 46 12.67 14.76 -9.42
C ALA A 46 12.44 14.60 -7.90
N LEU A 47 13.54 14.48 -7.14
CA LEU A 47 13.59 14.23 -5.70
C LEU A 47 13.11 12.82 -5.31
N ALA A 48 13.96 11.82 -5.59
CA ALA A 48 13.92 10.53 -4.89
C ALA A 48 14.08 10.73 -3.37
N PRO A 49 13.48 9.89 -2.49
CA PRO A 49 13.40 10.17 -1.05
C PRO A 49 14.73 10.46 -0.35
N ALA A 50 15.81 9.75 -0.71
CA ALA A 50 17.15 10.02 -0.19
C ALA A 50 17.66 11.42 -0.58
N ARG A 51 17.45 11.84 -1.83
CA ARG A 51 17.88 13.15 -2.35
C ARG A 51 17.04 14.30 -1.79
N LEU A 52 15.74 14.06 -1.57
CA LEU A 52 14.87 14.98 -0.85
C LEU A 52 15.39 15.19 0.59
N ALA A 53 15.72 14.10 1.29
CA ALA A 53 16.26 14.15 2.65
C ALA A 53 17.67 14.77 2.73
N GLU A 54 18.52 14.64 1.71
CA GLU A 54 19.78 15.40 1.60
C GLU A 54 19.53 16.90 1.47
N LEU A 55 18.74 17.33 0.48
CA LEU A 55 18.52 18.75 0.20
C LEU A 55 17.77 19.46 1.34
N ALA A 56 16.83 18.77 2.00
CA ALA A 56 16.19 19.27 3.21
C ALA A 56 17.19 19.45 4.38
N ARG A 57 18.07 18.47 4.64
CA ARG A 57 19.13 18.60 5.67
C ARG A 57 20.16 19.68 5.34
N ALA A 58 20.42 19.92 4.06
CA ALA A 58 21.35 20.96 3.59
C ALA A 58 20.73 22.37 3.54
N GLY A 59 19.43 22.53 3.80
CA GLY A 59 18.70 23.80 3.59
C GLY A 59 18.63 24.22 2.11
N ALA A 60 18.90 23.30 1.19
CA ALA A 60 19.06 23.55 -0.25
C ALA A 60 17.90 22.99 -1.09
N LEU A 61 16.74 22.75 -0.47
CA LEU A 61 15.53 22.33 -1.17
C LEU A 61 14.90 23.54 -1.88
N PRO A 62 14.75 23.54 -3.23
CA PRO A 62 14.21 24.69 -3.95
C PRO A 62 12.72 24.92 -3.58
N PRO A 63 12.32 26.14 -3.20
CA PRO A 63 10.92 26.46 -2.86
C PRO A 63 9.92 26.12 -3.98
N GLU A 64 10.33 26.25 -5.24
CA GLU A 64 9.57 25.90 -6.44
C GLU A 64 9.37 24.40 -6.65
N ALA A 65 10.27 23.56 -6.11
CA ALA A 65 10.18 22.11 -6.19
C ALA A 65 9.28 21.50 -5.10
N LEU A 66 9.07 22.21 -3.98
CA LEU A 66 8.30 21.73 -2.84
C LEU A 66 6.83 21.40 -3.18
N PRO A 67 6.05 22.23 -3.91
CA PRO A 67 4.68 21.88 -4.29
C PRO A 67 4.58 20.60 -5.14
N ALA A 68 5.51 20.42 -6.09
CA ALA A 68 5.55 19.24 -6.94
C ALA A 68 5.91 17.97 -6.15
N ALA A 69 6.89 18.05 -5.25
CA ALA A 69 7.25 16.94 -4.36
C ALA A 69 6.11 16.56 -3.41
N CYS A 70 5.41 17.55 -2.84
CA CYS A 70 4.24 17.33 -1.98
C CYS A 70 3.07 16.69 -2.74
N GLU A 71 2.75 17.14 -3.97
CA GLU A 71 1.67 16.54 -4.75
C GLU A 71 2.01 15.11 -5.19
N ARG A 72 3.27 14.84 -5.56
CA ARG A 72 3.71 13.48 -5.90
C ARG A 72 3.57 12.54 -4.70
N LEU A 73 4.07 12.94 -3.52
CA LEU A 73 3.93 12.17 -2.28
C LEU A 73 2.44 11.97 -1.90
N ARG A 74 1.59 12.99 -2.10
CA ARG A 74 0.14 12.88 -1.88
C ARG A 74 -0.51 11.86 -2.81
N SER A 75 -0.06 11.80 -4.07
CA SER A 75 -0.52 10.83 -5.06
C SER A 75 -0.06 9.40 -4.71
N GLU A 76 1.23 9.22 -4.40
CA GLU A 76 1.83 7.96 -3.95
C GLU A 76 1.10 7.41 -2.70
N LEU A 77 0.90 8.24 -1.67
CA LEU A 77 0.19 7.85 -0.46
C LEU A 77 -1.28 7.49 -0.72
N ARG A 78 -1.97 8.21 -1.60
CA ARG A 78 -3.36 7.88 -1.98
C ARG A 78 -3.47 6.55 -2.71
N ALA A 79 -2.53 6.25 -3.60
CA ALA A 79 -2.49 4.98 -4.33
C ALA A 79 -2.18 3.78 -3.41
N ILE A 80 -1.46 3.98 -2.31
CA ILE A 80 -1.19 2.94 -1.30
C ILE A 80 -2.38 2.83 -0.32
N ALA A 81 -2.98 3.96 0.07
CA ALA A 81 -4.07 4.02 1.04
C ALA A 81 -5.31 3.19 0.65
N SER A 82 -5.60 3.01 -0.65
CA SER A 82 -6.73 2.19 -1.13
C SER A 82 -6.61 0.69 -0.80
N TYR A 83 -5.48 0.23 -0.27
CA TYR A 83 -5.24 -1.16 0.13
C TYR A 83 -5.24 -1.38 1.66
N VAL A 84 -5.54 -0.34 2.45
CA VAL A 84 -5.38 -0.35 3.92
C VAL A 84 -6.70 0.07 4.60
N PRO A 85 -7.13 -0.60 5.69
CA PRO A 85 -8.30 -0.17 6.49
C PRO A 85 -8.14 1.28 6.97
N GLU A 86 -9.22 2.07 6.94
CA GLU A 86 -9.19 3.48 7.31
C GLU A 86 -8.71 3.69 8.76
N THR A 87 -9.05 2.80 9.68
CA THR A 87 -8.60 2.83 11.08
C THR A 87 -7.08 2.65 11.18
N LEU A 88 -6.49 1.75 10.39
CA LEU A 88 -5.04 1.57 10.36
C LEU A 88 -4.34 2.73 9.66
N LEU A 89 -4.92 3.25 8.57
CA LEU A 89 -4.42 4.41 7.86
C LEU A 89 -4.38 5.65 8.77
N ARG A 90 -5.44 5.91 9.54
CA ARG A 90 -5.51 7.00 10.52
C ARG A 90 -4.44 6.86 11.60
N GLN A 91 -4.30 5.67 12.21
CA GLN A 91 -3.26 5.39 13.21
C GLN A 91 -1.84 5.66 12.67
N GLN A 92 -1.56 5.24 11.44
CA GLN A 92 -0.24 5.42 10.81
C GLN A 92 0.00 6.86 10.33
N ILE A 93 -1.03 7.65 10.05
CA ILE A 93 -0.92 9.09 9.77
C ILE A 93 -0.67 9.89 11.06
N GLU A 94 -1.36 9.55 12.15
CA GLU A 94 -1.22 10.23 13.45
C GLU A 94 0.12 9.92 14.13
N ALA A 95 0.60 8.68 14.04
CA ALA A 95 1.88 8.26 14.61
C ALA A 95 2.53 7.14 13.77
N PRO A 96 3.30 7.47 12.72
CA PRO A 96 3.94 6.50 11.83
C PRO A 96 4.81 5.48 12.57
N ARG A 97 4.42 4.19 12.49
CA ARG A 97 5.08 3.04 13.13
C ARG A 97 5.03 1.83 12.18
N PRO A 98 5.98 1.71 11.23
CA PRO A 98 6.10 0.52 10.39
C PRO A 98 6.32 -0.74 11.23
N GLY A 99 5.70 -1.86 10.84
CA GLY A 99 5.83 -3.14 11.57
C GLY A 99 5.19 -3.16 12.96
N LEU A 100 4.15 -2.35 13.20
CA LEU A 100 3.44 -2.32 14.49
C LEU A 100 2.65 -3.63 14.70
N VAL A 101 3.27 -4.59 15.37
CA VAL A 101 2.58 -5.79 15.88
C VAL A 101 1.95 -5.49 17.23
N GLY A 102 0.69 -5.89 17.41
CA GLY A 102 -0.07 -5.68 18.64
C GLY A 102 -1.57 -5.83 18.43
N GLY A 103 -2.38 -5.60 19.48
CA GLY A 103 -3.83 -5.66 19.35
C GLY A 103 -4.57 -4.95 20.46
N ALA A 104 -5.84 -4.67 20.21
CA ALA A 104 -6.75 -3.99 21.12
C ALA A 104 -8.15 -4.62 21.03
N TYR A 105 -8.94 -4.50 22.10
CA TYR A 105 -10.36 -4.81 22.01
C TYR A 105 -11.10 -3.68 21.27
N TRP A 106 -11.95 -4.06 20.31
CA TRP A 106 -12.85 -3.17 19.60
C TRP A 106 -14.29 -3.49 19.98
N ASP A 107 -15.02 -2.47 20.41
CA ASP A 107 -16.46 -2.55 20.71
C ASP A 107 -17.26 -2.04 19.50
N GLY A 108 -18.18 -2.85 18.97
CA GLY A 108 -18.90 -2.54 17.74
C GLY A 108 -19.63 -3.74 17.14
N SER A 109 -19.79 -3.73 15.81
CA SER A 109 -20.34 -4.86 15.06
C SER A 109 -19.46 -5.23 13.87
N VAL A 110 -19.16 -6.51 13.71
CA VAL A 110 -18.53 -7.05 12.50
C VAL A 110 -19.62 -7.58 11.57
N LEU A 111 -19.51 -7.23 10.29
CA LEU A 111 -20.33 -7.72 9.20
C LEU A 111 -19.43 -8.55 8.28
N PHE A 112 -19.83 -9.79 8.02
CA PHE A 112 -19.18 -10.68 7.06
C PHE A 112 -20.17 -11.02 5.96
N ALA A 113 -19.78 -10.84 4.70
CA ALA A 113 -20.65 -11.09 3.55
C ALA A 113 -19.96 -11.92 2.46
N ASP A 114 -20.58 -13.02 2.06
CA ASP A 114 -20.04 -14.12 1.23
C ASP A 114 -20.81 -14.28 -0.10
N LEU A 115 -20.12 -14.28 -1.26
CA LEU A 115 -20.72 -14.32 -2.60
C LEU A 115 -20.86 -15.74 -3.16
N SER A 116 -21.90 -16.44 -2.73
CA SER A 116 -22.26 -17.72 -3.34
C SER A 116 -22.60 -17.57 -4.84
N GLY A 117 -21.94 -18.39 -5.65
CA GLY A 117 -22.03 -18.41 -7.12
C GLY A 117 -20.80 -17.86 -7.85
N PHE A 118 -19.96 -17.05 -7.19
CA PHE A 118 -18.80 -16.42 -7.83
C PHE A 118 -17.78 -17.44 -8.33
N THR A 119 -17.47 -18.46 -7.54
CA THR A 119 -16.52 -19.53 -7.91
C THR A 119 -16.91 -20.24 -9.21
N ALA A 120 -18.22 -20.45 -9.45
CA ALA A 120 -18.73 -21.09 -10.66
C ALA A 120 -18.65 -20.18 -11.90
N LEU A 121 -19.00 -18.89 -11.73
CA LEU A 121 -18.80 -17.85 -12.74
C LEU A 121 -17.32 -17.75 -13.15
N SER A 122 -16.41 -17.75 -12.16
CA SER A 122 -14.96 -17.70 -12.36
C SER A 122 -14.43 -18.91 -13.13
N ALA A 123 -14.85 -20.12 -12.77
CA ALA A 123 -14.46 -21.33 -13.48
C ALA A 123 -14.91 -21.32 -14.95
N GLN A 124 -16.12 -20.84 -15.25
CA GLN A 124 -16.65 -20.77 -16.62
C GLN A 124 -15.96 -19.67 -17.44
N LEU A 125 -15.87 -18.44 -16.94
CA LEU A 125 -15.19 -17.35 -17.67
C LEU A 125 -13.70 -17.63 -17.88
N SER A 126 -13.01 -18.33 -16.97
CA SER A 126 -11.61 -18.72 -17.16
C SER A 126 -11.36 -19.56 -18.41
N THR A 127 -12.38 -20.27 -18.93
CA THR A 127 -12.26 -21.01 -20.21
C THR A 127 -12.08 -20.11 -21.43
N LEU A 128 -12.47 -18.83 -21.32
CA LEU A 128 -12.37 -17.80 -22.38
C LEU A 128 -11.03 -17.03 -22.33
N GLY A 129 -10.09 -17.46 -21.47
CA GLY A 129 -8.77 -16.83 -21.33
C GLY A 129 -8.84 -15.35 -20.96
N LYS A 130 -8.04 -14.52 -21.64
CA LYS A 130 -7.91 -13.08 -21.34
C LYS A 130 -9.25 -12.33 -21.34
N GLN A 131 -10.14 -12.64 -22.28
CA GLN A 131 -11.43 -11.96 -22.39
C GLN A 131 -12.33 -12.26 -21.17
N GLY A 132 -12.36 -13.53 -20.73
CA GLY A 132 -13.09 -13.91 -19.53
C GLY A 132 -12.50 -13.35 -18.24
N ALA A 133 -11.17 -13.20 -18.17
CA ALA A 133 -10.48 -12.54 -17.07
C ALA A 133 -10.81 -11.04 -16.97
N GLU A 134 -10.87 -10.33 -18.10
CA GLU A 134 -11.32 -8.93 -18.17
C GLU A 134 -12.81 -8.77 -17.81
N GLU A 135 -13.63 -9.71 -18.24
CA GLU A 135 -15.07 -9.74 -18.00
C GLU A 135 -15.41 -10.00 -16.52
N ILE A 136 -14.79 -11.00 -15.88
CA ILE A 136 -14.98 -11.24 -14.44
C ILE A 136 -14.42 -10.11 -13.59
N SER A 137 -13.28 -9.51 -13.98
CA SER A 137 -12.72 -8.33 -13.31
C SER A 137 -13.70 -7.15 -13.37
N THR A 138 -14.34 -6.92 -14.51
CA THR A 138 -15.40 -5.90 -14.65
C THR A 138 -16.59 -6.19 -13.73
N ILE A 139 -17.09 -7.43 -13.73
CA ILE A 139 -18.25 -7.84 -12.92
C ILE A 139 -17.96 -7.71 -11.42
N ILE A 140 -16.82 -8.21 -10.95
CA ILE A 140 -16.52 -8.26 -9.50
C ILE A 140 -16.18 -6.88 -8.94
N ASN A 141 -15.52 -6.00 -9.71
CA ASN A 141 -15.28 -4.62 -9.29
C ASN A 141 -16.59 -3.81 -9.22
N ALA A 142 -17.48 -3.97 -10.21
CA ALA A 142 -18.79 -3.31 -10.20
C ALA A 142 -19.66 -3.78 -9.01
N LEU A 143 -19.59 -5.08 -8.67
CA LEU A 143 -20.30 -5.65 -7.52
C LEU A 143 -19.69 -5.19 -6.20
N PHE A 144 -18.38 -5.39 -5.97
CA PHE A 144 -17.77 -5.01 -4.70
C PHE A 144 -17.80 -3.51 -4.46
N GLY A 145 -17.63 -2.66 -5.49
CA GLY A 145 -17.86 -1.22 -5.37
C GLY A 145 -19.28 -0.91 -4.87
N ALA A 146 -20.31 -1.50 -5.50
CA ALA A 146 -21.70 -1.32 -5.10
C ALA A 146 -22.04 -1.86 -3.69
N LEU A 147 -21.30 -2.85 -3.17
CA LEU A 147 -21.44 -3.32 -1.79
C LEU A 147 -20.68 -2.42 -0.79
N VAL A 148 -19.47 -1.98 -1.13
CA VAL A 148 -18.68 -1.05 -0.31
C VAL A 148 -19.36 0.31 -0.17
N ASP A 149 -19.98 0.81 -1.24
CA ASP A 149 -20.83 2.02 -1.22
C ASP A 149 -21.88 1.95 -0.10
N GLU A 150 -22.60 0.83 0.03
CA GLU A 150 -23.62 0.67 1.07
C GLU A 150 -22.97 0.52 2.46
N VAL A 151 -21.86 -0.20 2.62
CA VAL A 151 -21.12 -0.28 3.91
C VAL A 151 -20.73 1.13 4.40
N LEU A 152 -20.11 1.93 3.53
CA LEU A 152 -19.68 3.30 3.84
C LEU A 152 -20.88 4.23 4.11
N ARG A 153 -21.97 4.10 3.35
CA ARG A 153 -23.22 4.85 3.52
C ARG A 153 -23.85 4.65 4.90
N TYR A 154 -23.71 3.47 5.50
CA TYR A 154 -24.14 3.19 6.87
C TYR A 154 -23.07 3.49 7.93
N GLY A 155 -21.95 4.13 7.56
CA GLY A 155 -20.87 4.47 8.49
C GLY A 155 -20.04 3.28 8.97
N GLY A 156 -20.05 2.18 8.21
CA GLY A 156 -19.13 1.05 8.41
C GLY A 156 -17.82 1.25 7.64
N GLU A 157 -16.76 0.62 8.12
CA GLU A 157 -15.44 0.56 7.50
C GLU A 157 -15.26 -0.79 6.77
N LEU A 158 -14.74 -0.79 5.54
CA LEU A 158 -14.25 -2.03 4.92
C LEU A 158 -12.91 -2.41 5.55
N LEU A 159 -12.81 -3.60 6.15
CA LEU A 159 -11.54 -4.11 6.67
C LEU A 159 -10.74 -4.86 5.60
N LYS A 160 -11.37 -5.82 4.89
CA LYS A 160 -10.72 -6.56 3.80
C LYS A 160 -11.71 -7.35 2.95
N PHE A 161 -11.29 -7.65 1.73
CA PHE A 161 -11.82 -8.77 0.94
C PHE A 161 -11.09 -10.06 1.33
N GLY A 162 -11.80 -11.18 1.30
CA GLY A 162 -11.29 -12.52 1.58
C GLY A 162 -11.79 -13.49 0.52
N GLY A 163 -11.10 -13.54 -0.63
CA GLY A 163 -11.59 -14.25 -1.81
C GLY A 163 -12.86 -13.59 -2.35
N ASP A 164 -13.96 -14.33 -2.37
CA ASP A 164 -15.31 -13.88 -2.74
C ASP A 164 -16.15 -13.38 -1.54
N ALA A 165 -15.55 -13.21 -0.36
CA ALA A 165 -16.17 -12.53 0.78
C ALA A 165 -15.61 -11.11 1.02
N LEU A 166 -16.38 -10.28 1.75
CA LEU A 166 -15.93 -9.01 2.35
C LEU A 166 -16.19 -9.01 3.86
N THR A 167 -15.30 -8.33 4.60
CA THR A 167 -15.42 -8.10 6.04
C THR A 167 -15.44 -6.59 6.30
N ALA A 168 -16.45 -6.13 7.03
CA ALA A 168 -16.63 -4.73 7.42
C ALA A 168 -16.87 -4.59 8.93
N PHE A 169 -16.59 -3.41 9.50
CA PHE A 169 -16.75 -3.13 10.92
C PHE A 169 -17.49 -1.81 11.17
N PHE A 170 -18.35 -1.82 12.19
CA PHE A 170 -19.21 -0.71 12.59
C PHE A 170 -18.86 -0.33 14.02
N HIS A 171 -17.94 0.63 14.18
CA HIS A 171 -17.37 1.03 15.48
C HIS A 171 -18.43 1.65 16.40
N ALA A 172 -18.58 1.13 17.62
CA ALA A 172 -19.46 1.74 18.63
C ALA A 172 -18.98 3.13 19.06
N ALA A 173 -17.67 3.39 18.98
CA ALA A 173 -17.09 4.72 19.23
C ALA A 173 -17.60 5.81 18.26
N THR A 174 -17.97 5.42 17.02
CA THR A 174 -18.49 6.34 15.99
C THR A 174 -20.02 6.34 15.92
N LEU A 175 -20.65 5.19 16.15
CA LEU A 175 -22.08 4.96 15.91
C LEU A 175 -22.93 4.89 17.19
N GLY A 176 -22.30 4.93 18.36
CA GLY A 176 -22.95 4.74 19.66
C GLY A 176 -23.65 3.38 19.80
N GLU A 177 -24.59 3.28 20.73
CA GLU A 177 -25.41 2.09 20.98
C GLU A 177 -26.18 1.60 19.73
N ALA A 178 -26.38 2.47 18.74
CA ALA A 178 -27.06 2.14 17.49
C ALA A 178 -26.21 1.25 16.54
N HIS A 179 -24.93 1.00 16.83
CA HIS A 179 -24.00 0.27 15.95
C HIS A 179 -24.57 -1.05 15.42
N ALA A 180 -25.18 -1.88 16.29
CA ALA A 180 -25.77 -3.16 15.91
C ALA A 180 -26.99 -3.01 14.99
N ALA A 181 -27.87 -2.04 15.28
CA ALA A 181 -29.04 -1.74 14.45
C ALA A 181 -28.66 -1.05 13.13
N ILE A 182 -27.49 -0.42 13.04
CA ILE A 182 -26.93 0.16 11.82
C ILE A 182 -26.29 -0.94 10.96
N ALA A 183 -25.45 -1.79 11.53
CA ALA A 183 -24.85 -2.94 10.85
C ALA A 183 -25.91 -3.92 10.30
N ALA A 184 -27.00 -4.16 11.05
CA ALA A 184 -28.13 -4.96 10.58
C ALA A 184 -28.87 -4.32 9.38
N ARG A 185 -29.01 -2.98 9.35
CA ARG A 185 -29.60 -2.26 8.22
C ARG A 185 -28.67 -2.26 7.00
N ALA A 186 -27.36 -2.12 7.20
CA ALA A 186 -26.37 -2.31 6.15
C ALA A 186 -26.46 -3.72 5.54
N ALA A 187 -26.55 -4.77 6.37
CA ALA A 187 -26.70 -6.15 5.91
C ALA A 187 -27.95 -6.38 5.04
N LEU A 188 -29.07 -5.71 5.36
CA LEU A 188 -30.28 -5.73 4.52
C LEU A 188 -30.06 -4.95 3.21
N ALA A 189 -29.49 -3.75 3.26
CA ALA A 189 -29.21 -2.94 2.07
C ALA A 189 -28.26 -3.67 1.09
N LEU A 190 -27.27 -4.42 1.58
CA LEU A 190 -26.41 -5.29 0.76
C LEU A 190 -27.23 -6.38 0.03
N GLN A 191 -28.19 -7.01 0.72
CA GLN A 191 -29.08 -8.02 0.11
C GLN A 191 -30.07 -7.43 -0.91
N GLU A 192 -30.51 -6.19 -0.70
CA GLU A 192 -31.31 -5.44 -1.66
C GLU A 192 -30.48 -5.07 -2.90
N ARG A 193 -29.25 -4.57 -2.70
CA ARG A 193 -28.29 -4.22 -3.76
C ARG A 193 -28.00 -5.40 -4.70
N MET A 194 -28.04 -6.63 -4.19
CA MET A 194 -27.90 -7.84 -5.00
C MET A 194 -28.96 -8.01 -6.11
N VAL A 195 -30.08 -7.25 -6.12
CA VAL A 195 -31.09 -7.32 -7.20
C VAL A 195 -30.48 -7.16 -8.60
N TRP A 196 -29.50 -6.26 -8.74
CA TRP A 196 -28.79 -5.97 -10.00
C TRP A 196 -27.84 -7.09 -10.46
N PHE A 197 -27.54 -8.05 -9.57
CA PHE A 197 -26.58 -9.13 -9.80
C PHE A 197 -27.25 -10.52 -9.87
N ARG A 198 -28.59 -10.57 -9.96
CA ARG A 198 -29.38 -11.82 -10.04
C ARG A 198 -29.40 -12.46 -11.43
N ALA A 199 -29.12 -11.69 -12.48
CA ALA A 199 -29.05 -12.15 -13.86
C ALA A 199 -27.94 -11.37 -14.59
N ILE A 200 -26.70 -11.84 -14.44
CA ILE A 200 -25.52 -11.26 -15.08
C ILE A 200 -25.32 -11.99 -16.41
N GLU A 201 -25.57 -11.31 -17.51
CA GLU A 201 -25.28 -11.83 -18.85
C GLU A 201 -23.77 -11.75 -19.13
N THR A 202 -23.19 -12.84 -19.64
CA THR A 202 -21.77 -12.96 -19.94
C THR A 202 -21.55 -13.75 -21.22
N ARG A 203 -20.34 -13.71 -21.78
CA ARG A 203 -19.90 -14.58 -22.90
C ARG A 203 -20.00 -16.08 -22.60
N ALA A 204 -20.03 -16.48 -21.33
CA ALA A 204 -20.21 -17.87 -20.90
C ALA A 204 -21.68 -18.20 -20.53
N GLY A 205 -22.64 -17.32 -20.82
CA GLY A 205 -24.05 -17.46 -20.47
C GLY A 205 -24.49 -16.56 -19.32
N THR A 206 -25.72 -16.75 -18.84
CA THR A 206 -26.29 -15.95 -17.74
C THR A 206 -26.04 -16.59 -16.38
N PHE A 207 -25.46 -15.83 -15.45
CA PHE A 207 -25.15 -16.26 -14.09
C PHE A 207 -25.97 -15.49 -13.04
N SER A 208 -26.11 -16.06 -11.85
CA SER A 208 -26.85 -15.48 -10.73
C SER A 208 -26.00 -15.51 -9.47
N LEU A 209 -25.63 -14.33 -8.96
CA LEU A 209 -24.86 -14.20 -7.72
C LEU A 209 -25.81 -13.95 -6.54
N LYS A 210 -25.49 -14.54 -5.38
CA LYS A 210 -26.28 -14.39 -4.14
C LYS A 210 -25.36 -14.15 -2.96
N LEU A 211 -25.60 -13.08 -2.22
CA LEU A 211 -24.86 -12.74 -1.02
C LEU A 211 -25.44 -13.48 0.18
N ARG A 212 -24.58 -13.92 1.10
CA ARG A 212 -24.94 -14.35 2.46
C ARG A 212 -24.32 -13.36 3.42
N VAL A 213 -25.08 -12.78 4.34
CA VAL A 213 -24.56 -11.78 5.28
C VAL A 213 -24.80 -12.24 6.72
N GLY A 214 -23.73 -12.28 7.50
CA GLY A 214 -23.76 -12.45 8.95
C GLY A 214 -23.34 -11.16 9.64
N VAL A 215 -23.94 -10.85 10.78
CA VAL A 215 -23.55 -9.74 11.65
C VAL A 215 -23.39 -10.26 13.07
N HIS A 216 -22.24 -9.99 13.68
CA HIS A 216 -22.00 -10.18 15.12
C HIS A 216 -21.78 -8.82 15.77
N SER A 217 -22.22 -8.66 17.03
CA SER A 217 -22.16 -7.38 17.75
C SER A 217 -21.72 -7.62 19.19
N GLY A 218 -20.78 -6.79 19.66
CA GLY A 218 -20.15 -6.94 20.97
C GLY A 218 -18.70 -6.50 20.94
N ARG A 219 -17.87 -7.15 21.75
CA ARG A 219 -16.46 -6.82 21.97
C ARG A 219 -15.55 -7.87 21.35
N GLY A 220 -14.98 -7.56 20.20
CA GLY A 220 -13.99 -8.40 19.51
C GLY A 220 -12.56 -7.99 19.86
N PHE A 221 -11.58 -8.82 19.51
CA PHE A 221 -10.15 -8.48 19.56
C PHE A 221 -9.62 -8.25 18.15
N ALA A 222 -9.04 -7.07 17.92
CA ALA A 222 -8.43 -6.68 16.66
C ALA A 222 -6.91 -6.62 16.81
N ALA A 223 -6.19 -7.35 15.97
CA ALA A 223 -4.74 -7.51 16.01
C ALA A 223 -4.08 -7.16 14.67
N GLN A 224 -3.02 -6.38 14.73
CA GLN A 224 -2.04 -6.24 13.66
C GLN A 224 -0.99 -7.35 13.83
N VAL A 225 -0.91 -8.25 12.86
CA VAL A 225 -0.09 -9.47 12.91
C VAL A 225 0.88 -9.49 11.73
N GLY A 226 2.16 -9.78 11.97
CA GLY A 226 3.19 -9.86 10.94
C GLY A 226 4.56 -9.34 11.40
N ASP A 227 5.25 -8.61 10.54
CA ASP A 227 6.59 -8.06 10.75
C ASP A 227 6.77 -6.69 10.03
N PRO A 228 7.95 -6.02 10.07
CA PRO A 228 8.17 -4.74 9.40
C PRO A 228 8.03 -4.71 7.88
N GLY A 229 8.02 -5.86 7.19
CA GLY A 229 7.77 -5.98 5.76
C GLY A 229 6.30 -6.25 5.40
N HIS A 230 5.54 -6.89 6.29
CA HIS A 230 4.12 -7.17 6.06
C HIS A 230 3.31 -7.25 7.36
N ILE A 231 2.18 -6.53 7.45
CA ILE A 231 1.22 -6.56 8.56
C ILE A 231 -0.18 -6.79 8.00
N GLU A 232 -0.93 -7.73 8.57
CA GLU A 232 -2.36 -7.95 8.29
C GLU A 232 -3.23 -7.59 9.50
N LEU A 233 -4.43 -7.06 9.26
CA LEU A 233 -5.46 -6.90 10.28
C LEU A 233 -6.27 -8.19 10.44
N VAL A 234 -6.25 -8.76 11.65
CA VAL A 234 -7.07 -9.89 12.07
C VAL A 234 -8.07 -9.41 13.11
N VAL A 235 -9.33 -9.82 13.00
CA VAL A 235 -10.38 -9.53 14.00
C VAL A 235 -11.05 -10.84 14.39
N THR A 236 -11.21 -11.07 15.69
CA THR A 236 -11.75 -12.31 16.30
C THR A 236 -12.74 -12.00 17.41
#